data_AF-A0A5N6QDI0-F1
#
_entry.id   AF-A0A5N6QDI0-F1
#
_cell.length_a   1.000
_cell.length_b   1.000
_cell.length_c   1.000
_cell.angle_alpha   90.00
_cell.angle_beta   90.00
_cell.angle_gamma   90.00
#
_symmetry.space_group_name_H-M   'P 1'
#
loop_
_entity.id
_entity.type
_entity.pdbx_description
1 polymer ?
#
loop_
_entity_poly.entity_id
_entity_poly.type
_entity_poly.pdbx_seq_one_letter_code
_entity_poly.pdbx_strand_id
1 'polypeptide(L)'
;MTMPRYGVGDIINGTPKVDAQQVSPHLRISGGTPSEAMNPVAQDFLTWASNTHFTFSRAQDDSNADIKIGFSRGDHGDGHPFDGAGGTLAGSCFCTDGWEIPL
;
A
#
# COMPACT_ATOMS: atom_id res chain seq x y z
N MET A 1 13.79 19.07 -10.05
CA MET A 1 13.06 18.40 -8.96
C MET A 1 14.07 17.52 -8.24
N THR A 2 14.36 17.76 -6.97
CA THR A 2 15.45 17.07 -6.24
C THR A 2 15.01 16.50 -4.89
N MET A 3 13.71 16.51 -4.58
CA MET A 3 13.18 15.90 -3.36
C MET A 3 12.52 14.56 -3.71
N PRO A 4 12.85 13.49 -2.97
CA PRO A 4 12.12 12.22 -3.06
C PRO A 4 10.63 12.41 -2.79
N ARG A 5 9.79 11.62 -3.46
CA ARG A 5 8.32 11.75 -3.37
C ARG A 5 7.60 10.41 -3.35
N TYR A 6 6.32 10.46 -2.99
CA TYR A 6 5.41 9.34 -3.18
C TYR A 6 5.04 9.18 -4.67
N GLY A 7 4.86 7.95 -5.14
CA GLY A 7 4.68 7.63 -6.55
C GLY A 7 3.28 7.82 -7.09
N VAL A 8 2.29 8.07 -6.23
CA VAL A 8 0.92 8.35 -6.64
C VAL A 8 0.81 9.78 -7.17
N GLY A 9 0.06 9.98 -8.26
CA GLY A 9 -0.14 11.29 -8.87
C GLY A 9 -0.85 12.26 -7.92
N ASP A 10 -0.41 13.51 -7.90
CA ASP A 10 -0.98 14.56 -7.05
C ASP A 10 -2.40 14.97 -7.46
N ILE A 11 -2.76 14.72 -8.72
CA ILE A 11 -4.09 14.98 -9.30
C ILE A 11 -4.61 13.66 -9.85
N ILE A 12 -5.70 13.15 -9.26
CA ILE A 12 -6.32 11.88 -9.62
C ILE A 12 -7.73 12.16 -10.14
N ASN A 13 -8.05 11.73 -11.36
CA ASN A 13 -9.40 11.84 -11.90
C ASN A 13 -10.25 10.65 -11.42
N GLY A 14 -11.19 10.90 -10.52
CA GLY A 14 -12.12 9.90 -9.99
C GLY A 14 -12.27 9.96 -8.47
N THR A 15 -13.26 9.26 -7.93
CA THR A 15 -13.44 9.11 -6.47
C THR A 15 -12.91 7.74 -6.06
N PRO A 16 -12.00 7.64 -5.07
CA PRO A 16 -11.62 6.35 -4.50
C PRO A 16 -12.88 5.64 -3.99
N LYS A 17 -13.19 4.48 -4.56
CA LYS A 17 -14.24 3.61 -4.04
C LYS A 17 -13.67 2.83 -2.87
N VAL A 18 -13.66 3.43 -1.70
CA VAL A 18 -13.51 2.68 -0.46
C VAL A 18 -14.90 2.29 0.00
N ASP A 19 -15.13 0.99 0.22
CA ASP A 19 -16.34 0.57 0.92
C ASP A 19 -16.21 1.07 2.37
N ALA A 20 -16.92 2.14 2.68
CA ALA A 20 -16.92 2.75 4.01
C ALA A 20 -17.42 1.79 5.10
N GLN A 21 -17.98 0.63 4.74
CA GLN A 21 -18.39 -0.41 5.69
C GLN A 21 -17.26 -1.35 6.09
N GLN A 22 -16.12 -1.36 5.37
CA GLN A 22 -15.00 -2.22 5.73
C GLN A 22 -14.17 -1.61 6.86
N VAL A 23 -14.52 -1.96 8.09
CA VAL A 23 -13.89 -1.43 9.31
C VAL A 23 -12.81 -2.34 9.91
N SER A 24 -12.59 -3.53 9.34
CA SER A 24 -11.68 -4.53 9.90
C SER A 24 -10.76 -5.18 8.86
N PRO A 25 -9.88 -4.43 8.19
CA PRO A 25 -9.03 -4.98 7.14
C PRO A 25 -8.01 -6.00 7.66
N HIS A 26 -7.80 -7.05 6.86
CA HIS A 26 -6.77 -8.07 7.02
C HIS A 26 -5.48 -7.64 6.31
N LEU A 27 -4.39 -7.56 7.09
CA LEU A 27 -3.07 -7.13 6.65
C LEU A 27 -2.15 -8.33 6.41
N ARG A 28 -1.40 -8.30 5.30
CA ARG A 28 -0.29 -9.22 5.03
C ARG A 28 0.98 -8.46 4.66
N ILE A 29 2.04 -8.67 5.43
CA ILE A 29 3.40 -8.27 5.07
C ILE A 29 4.06 -9.41 4.32
N SER A 30 4.57 -9.17 3.12
CA SER A 30 5.19 -10.20 2.27
C SER A 30 6.53 -10.67 2.81
N GLY A 31 6.89 -11.93 2.52
CA GLY A 31 8.08 -12.59 3.09
C GLY A 31 9.43 -11.97 2.71
N GLY A 32 9.48 -11.09 1.71
CA GLY A 32 10.68 -10.36 1.28
C GLY A 32 10.88 -9.01 1.97
N THR A 33 10.00 -8.64 2.91
CA THR A 33 10.08 -7.35 3.61
C THR A 33 11.27 -7.34 4.59
N PRO A 34 12.14 -6.31 4.55
CA PRO A 34 13.24 -6.16 5.51
C PRO A 34 12.75 -6.21 6.95
N SER A 35 13.48 -6.92 7.82
CA SER A 35 13.11 -7.06 9.23
C SER A 35 13.02 -5.72 9.95
N GLU A 36 13.83 -4.75 9.57
CA GLU A 36 13.86 -3.38 10.11
C GLU A 36 12.56 -2.62 9.80
N ALA A 37 11.85 -2.99 8.74
CA ALA A 37 10.58 -2.37 8.36
C ALA A 37 9.39 -2.94 9.13
N MET A 38 9.52 -4.11 9.76
CA MET A 38 8.40 -4.79 10.44
C MET A 38 7.84 -3.98 11.61
N ASN A 39 8.70 -3.43 12.46
CA ASN A 39 8.28 -2.67 13.63
C ASN A 39 7.63 -1.33 13.26
N PRO A 40 8.22 -0.49 12.38
CA PRO A 40 7.58 0.73 11.91
C PRO A 40 6.22 0.46 11.28
N VAL A 41 6.12 -0.54 10.39
CA VAL A 41 4.84 -0.91 9.76
C VAL A 41 3.80 -1.27 10.83
N ALA A 42 4.14 -2.09 11.82
CA ALA A 42 3.22 -2.42 12.90
C ALA A 42 2.78 -1.19 13.71
N GLN A 43 3.70 -0.26 14.01
CA GLN A 43 3.39 0.99 14.73
C GLN A 43 2.47 1.91 13.92
N ASP A 44 2.64 1.98 12.60
CA ASP A 44 1.79 2.79 11.73
C ASP A 44 0.33 2.30 11.79
N PHE A 45 0.09 0.98 11.66
CA PHE A 45 -1.26 0.43 11.74
C PHE A 45 -1.88 0.57 13.14
N LEU A 46 -1.08 0.49 14.21
CA LEU A 46 -1.55 0.81 15.56
C LEU A 46 -1.98 2.27 15.69
N THR A 47 -1.23 3.18 15.07
CA THR A 47 -1.56 4.62 15.04
C THR A 47 -2.89 4.85 14.33
N TRP A 48 -3.11 4.25 13.16
CA TRP A 48 -4.38 4.31 12.45
C TRP A 48 -5.54 3.73 13.27
N ALA A 49 -5.36 2.57 13.89
CA ALA A 49 -6.39 1.95 14.74
C ALA A 49 -6.77 2.84 15.93
N SER A 50 -5.80 3.55 16.52
CA SER A 50 -6.06 4.42 17.68
C SER A 50 -6.82 5.71 17.35
N ASN A 51 -6.85 6.12 16.08
CA ASN A 51 -7.45 7.39 15.64
C ASN A 51 -8.66 7.21 14.71
N THR A 52 -9.09 5.97 14.47
CA THR A 52 -10.20 5.65 13.58
C THR A 52 -11.07 4.57 14.20
N HIS A 53 -12.14 4.15 13.50
CA HIS A 53 -12.92 2.97 13.86
C HIS A 53 -12.30 1.67 13.30
N PHE A 54 -11.14 1.74 12.67
CA PHE A 54 -10.53 0.58 12.03
C PHE A 54 -9.84 -0.34 13.03
N THR A 55 -9.93 -1.64 12.74
CA THR A 55 -9.20 -2.69 13.46
C THR A 55 -8.41 -3.51 12.45
N PHE A 56 -7.10 -3.64 12.67
CA PHE A 56 -6.23 -4.39 11.76
C PHE A 56 -5.93 -5.76 12.34
N SER A 57 -6.02 -6.80 11.51
CA SER A 57 -5.64 -8.16 11.90
C SER A 57 -4.75 -8.78 10.83
N ARG A 58 -3.93 -9.77 11.19
CA ARG A 58 -3.04 -10.42 10.23
C ARG A 58 -3.82 -11.42 9.36
N ALA A 59 -3.71 -11.31 8.04
CA ALA A 59 -4.22 -12.30 7.11
C ALA A 59 -3.38 -13.58 7.16
N GLN A 60 -4.02 -14.74 6.97
CA GLN A 60 -3.34 -16.04 6.95
C GLN A 60 -2.54 -16.24 5.65
N ASP A 61 -3.06 -15.73 4.54
CA ASP A 61 -2.50 -15.83 3.20
C ASP A 61 -2.82 -14.57 2.39
N ASP A 62 -2.25 -14.49 1.18
CA ASP A 62 -2.43 -13.35 0.29
C ASP A 62 -3.85 -13.29 -0.32
N SER A 63 -4.59 -14.40 -0.37
CA SER A 63 -5.97 -14.39 -0.90
C SER A 63 -6.95 -13.71 0.06
N ASN A 64 -6.67 -13.75 1.36
CA ASN A 64 -7.51 -13.18 2.40
C ASN A 64 -7.03 -11.81 2.90
N ALA A 65 -6.08 -11.18 2.20
CA ALA A 65 -5.50 -9.91 2.61
C ALA A 65 -6.11 -8.73 1.84
N ASP A 66 -6.71 -7.80 2.58
CA ASP A 66 -7.22 -6.53 2.06
C ASP A 66 -6.08 -5.54 1.79
N ILE A 67 -5.03 -5.60 2.63
CA ILE A 67 -3.84 -4.76 2.49
C ILE A 67 -2.62 -5.67 2.40
N LYS A 68 -1.87 -5.54 1.30
CA LYS A 68 -0.61 -6.26 1.07
C LYS A 68 0.55 -5.27 1.09
N ILE A 69 1.55 -5.57 1.90
CA ILE A 69 2.76 -4.75 2.02
C ILE A 69 3.94 -5.53 1.48
N GLY A 70 4.65 -4.94 0.54
CA GLY A 70 5.85 -5.51 -0.06
C GLY A 70 6.89 -4.45 -0.34
N PHE A 71 8.13 -4.91 -0.48
CA PHE A 71 9.29 -4.08 -0.79
C PHE A 71 9.90 -4.59 -2.09
N SER A 72 9.98 -3.70 -3.07
CA SER A 72 10.40 -4.01 -4.43
C SER A 72 11.41 -2.99 -4.95
N ARG A 73 12.09 -3.31 -6.05
CA ARG A 73 13.03 -2.42 -6.74
C ARG A 73 12.80 -2.51 -8.24
N GLY A 74 12.94 -1.40 -8.95
CA GLY A 74 12.73 -1.38 -10.39
C GLY A 74 11.31 -1.80 -10.77
N ASP A 75 11.20 -2.53 -11.88
CA ASP A 75 9.94 -3.16 -12.30
C ASP A 75 9.51 -4.26 -11.33
N HIS A 76 8.26 -4.19 -10.90
CA HIS A 76 7.65 -5.09 -9.94
C HIS A 76 6.25 -5.56 -10.37
N GLY A 77 5.96 -5.49 -11.66
CA GLY A 77 4.83 -6.19 -12.29
C GLY A 77 3.48 -5.49 -12.24
N ASP A 78 3.42 -4.24 -11.75
CA ASP A 78 2.21 -3.43 -11.69
C ASP A 78 2.19 -2.29 -12.73
N GLY A 79 3.21 -2.20 -13.59
CA GLY A 79 3.37 -1.16 -14.60
C GLY A 79 3.95 0.17 -14.08
N HIS A 80 4.30 0.26 -12.79
CA HIS A 80 4.83 1.48 -12.16
C HIS A 80 6.21 1.23 -11.53
N PRO A 81 7.26 1.03 -12.34
CA PRO A 81 8.59 0.71 -11.84
C PRO A 81 9.17 1.81 -10.95
N PHE A 82 9.90 1.43 -9.89
CA PHE A 82 10.70 2.38 -9.12
C PHE A 82 11.92 2.85 -9.92
N ASP A 83 12.23 4.15 -9.82
CA ASP A 83 13.28 4.85 -10.56
C ASP A 83 14.65 4.89 -9.83
N GLY A 84 14.72 4.33 -8.61
CA GLY A 84 15.95 4.16 -7.85
C GLY A 84 16.19 5.22 -6.78
N ALA A 85 17.43 5.32 -6.31
CA ALA A 85 17.77 6.15 -5.16
C ALA A 85 17.49 7.64 -5.41
N GLY A 86 16.78 8.28 -4.48
CA GLY A 86 16.46 9.72 -4.55
C GLY A 86 15.22 10.08 -5.36
N GLY A 87 14.55 9.09 -5.98
CA GLY A 87 13.32 9.27 -6.75
C GLY A 87 12.06 8.89 -5.95
N THR A 88 11.28 7.99 -6.51
CA THR A 88 10.02 7.49 -5.97
C THR A 88 10.26 6.55 -4.79
N LEU A 89 9.69 6.88 -3.63
CA LEU A 89 9.94 6.15 -2.39
C LEU A 89 8.98 4.98 -2.13
N ALA A 90 7.75 5.10 -2.59
CA ALA A 90 6.68 4.11 -2.40
C ALA A 90 5.50 4.39 -3.34
N GLY A 91 4.64 3.40 -3.51
CA GLY A 91 3.35 3.51 -4.19
C GLY A 91 2.28 2.73 -3.43
N SER A 92 1.00 2.98 -3.73
CA SER A 92 -0.14 2.17 -3.27
C SER A 92 -1.20 2.13 -4.35
N CYS A 93 -2.03 1.08 -4.33
CA CYS A 93 -3.21 0.96 -5.16
C CYS A 93 -4.46 0.73 -4.30
N PHE A 94 -5.60 1.26 -4.74
CA PHE A 94 -6.92 0.82 -4.30
C PHE A 94 -7.32 -0.39 -5.15
N CYS A 95 -6.68 -1.53 -4.89
CA CYS A 95 -6.96 -2.74 -5.64
C CYS A 95 -8.21 -3.44 -5.06
N THR A 96 -9.40 -2.87 -5.28
CA THR A 96 -10.66 -3.64 -5.13
C THR A 96 -10.97 -4.44 -6.40
N ASP A 97 -10.60 -3.90 -7.57
CA ASP A 97 -10.59 -4.58 -8.87
C ASP A 97 -9.42 -3.99 -9.66
N GLY A 98 -8.68 -4.80 -10.43
CA GLY A 98 -7.49 -4.36 -11.17
C GLY A 98 -7.68 -3.08 -11.99
N TRP A 99 -6.59 -2.34 -12.20
CA TRP A 99 -6.60 -1.11 -12.99
C TRP A 99 -7.06 -1.38 -14.43
N GLU A 100 -8.26 -0.92 -14.79
CA GLU A 100 -8.55 -0.54 -16.17
C GLU A 100 -8.41 0.97 -16.30
N ILE A 101 -7.35 1.41 -16.98
CA ILE A 101 -7.27 2.76 -17.54
C ILE A 101 -7.89 2.68 -18.95
N PRO A 102 -9.03 3.34 -19.24
CA PRO A 102 -9.43 3.53 -20.62
C PRO A 102 -8.42 4.47 -21.31
N LEU A 103 -8.03 4.08 -22.53
CA LEU A 103 -7.19 4.86 -23.45
C LEU A 103 -7.70 6.31 -23.62
#